data_AF-R6BDN6-F1
#
_entry.id   AF-R6BDN6-F1
#
_cell.length_a   1.000
_cell.length_b   1.000
_cell.length_c   1.000
_cell.angle_alpha   90.00
_cell.angle_beta   90.00
_cell.angle_gamma   90.00
#
_symmetry.space_group_name_H-M   'P 1'
#
loop_
_entity.id
_entity.type
_entity.pdbx_description
1 polymer ?
#
loop_
_entity_poly.entity_id
_entity_poly.type
_entity_poly.pdbx_seq_one_letter_code
_entity_poly.pdbx_strand_id
1 'polypeptide(L)' 'MYVAAVDSAYMREHNVLELKIEYRKRFGKPFIPFNYCDFDRVGDKCAAQIYTEELERCLREGKPTTMVSKWCGPNSLFGH' A
#
# COMPACT_ATOMS: atom_id res chain seq x y z
N MET A 1 -7.51 6.23 9.46
CA MET A 1 -6.86 5.09 10.12
C MET A 1 -5.69 5.61 10.95
N TYR A 2 -5.46 5.10 12.16
CA TYR A 2 -4.23 5.36 12.91
C TYR A 2 -3.09 4.55 12.27
N VAL A 3 -1.95 5.17 11.99
CA VAL A 3 -0.74 4.51 11.46
C VAL A 3 0.30 4.46 12.56
N ALA A 4 0.91 3.30 12.76
CA ALA A 4 1.88 3.09 13.83
C ALA A 4 3.15 3.90 13.53
N ALA A 5 3.86 4.33 14.57
CA ALA A 5 5.05 5.17 14.41
C ALA A 5 6.12 4.48 13.53
N VAL A 6 6.28 3.16 13.67
CA VAL A 6 7.21 2.37 12.86
C VAL A 6 6.87 2.39 11.37
N ASP A 7 5.59 2.23 11.02
CA ASP A 7 5.12 2.25 9.64
C ASP A 7 5.21 3.65 9.04
N SER A 8 4.86 4.68 9.82
CA SER A 8 4.96 6.08 9.40
C SER A 8 6.42 6.51 9.14
N ALA A 9 7.33 6.12 10.04
CA ALA A 9 8.76 6.38 9.89
C ALA A 9 9.31 5.68 8.64
N TYR A 10 9.00 4.40 8.45
CA TYR A 10 9.40 3.65 7.27
C TYR A 10 8.90 4.31 5.98
N MET A 11 7.62 4.69 5.90
CA MET A 11 7.06 5.32 4.70
C MET A 11 7.75 6.64 4.34
N ARG A 12 8.15 7.42 5.35
CA ARG A 12 8.88 8.67 5.16
C ARG A 12 10.30 8.42 4.67
N GLU A 13 11.01 7.48 5.30
CA GLU A 13 12.39 7.12 4.95
C GLU A 13 12.50 6.59 3.52
N HIS A 14 11.53 5.77 3.10
CA HIS A 14 11.49 5.14 1.78
C HIS A 14 10.76 5.97 0.71
N ASN A 15 10.44 7.25 0.97
CA ASN A 15 9.79 8.17 0.04
C ASN A 15 8.55 7.56 -0.65
N VAL A 16 7.73 6.83 0.11
CA VAL A 16 6.58 6.08 -0.42
C VAL A 16 5.57 7.00 -1.11
N LEU A 17 5.50 8.27 -0.72
CA LEU A 17 4.69 9.28 -1.42
C LEU A 17 5.12 9.46 -2.88
N GLU A 18 6.42 9.55 -3.16
CA GLU A 18 6.94 9.72 -4.52
C GLU A 18 6.66 8.47 -5.36
N LEU A 19 6.83 7.28 -4.79
CA LEU A 19 6.48 6.02 -5.45
C LEU A 19 4.98 5.97 -5.83
N LYS A 20 4.09 6.47 -4.95
CA LYS A 20 2.65 6.55 -5.25
C LYS A 20 2.34 7.55 -6.37
N ILE A 21 3.06 8.67 -6.40
CA ILE A 21 2.95 9.68 -7.47
C ILE A 21 3.40 9.07 -8.79
N GLU A 22 4.53 8.37 -8.81
CA GLU A 22 5.03 7.67 -10.01
C GLU A 22 4.03 6.61 -10.48
N TYR A 23 3.52 5.78 -9.57
CA TYR A 23 2.52 4.76 -9.91
C TYR A 23 1.29 5.39 -10.57
N ARG A 24 0.78 6.50 -10.00
CA ARG A 24 -0.36 7.22 -10.58
C ARG A 24 -0.05 7.76 -11.97
N LYS A 25 1.15 8.32 -12.19
CA LYS A 25 1.58 8.80 -13.50
C LYS A 25 1.65 7.66 -14.52
N ARG A 26 2.15 6.49 -14.12
CA ARG A 26 2.36 5.34 -15.00
C ARG A 26 1.08 4.59 -15.38
N PHE A 27 0.16 4.43 -14.43
CA PHE A 27 -1.04 3.60 -14.61
C PHE A 27 -2.35 4.40 -14.70
N GLY A 28 -2.29 5.73 -14.60
CA GLY A 28 -3.46 6.61 -14.66
C GLY A 28 -4.42 6.51 -13.49
N LYS A 29 -4.12 5.69 -12.47
CA LYS A 29 -4.95 5.48 -11.27
C LYS A 29 -4.09 5.43 -10.01
N PRO A 30 -4.62 5.84 -8.83
CA PRO A 30 -3.87 5.73 -7.58
C PRO A 30 -3.59 4.25 -7.24
N PHE A 31 -2.51 4.01 -6.51
CA PHE A 31 -2.31 2.74 -5.81
C PHE A 31 -3.33 2.62 -4.67
N ILE A 32 -3.62 1.39 -4.24
CA ILE A 32 -4.58 1.16 -3.16
C ILE A 32 -4.13 1.88 -1.87
N PRO A 33 -5.06 2.42 -1.04
CA PRO A 33 -4.68 3.08 0.20
C PRO A 33 -4.01 2.11 1.17
N PHE A 34 -3.00 2.59 1.90
CA PHE A 34 -2.42 1.82 3.01
C PHE A 34 -3.48 1.61 4.10
N ASN A 35 -3.67 0.37 4.50
CA ASN A 35 -4.48 -0.01 5.65
C ASN A 35 -4.07 -1.37 6.20
N TYR A 36 -4.33 -1.61 7.49
CA TYR A 36 -3.91 -2.86 8.15
C TYR A 36 -4.79 -4.08 7.82
N CYS A 37 -5.94 -3.89 7.18
CA CYS A 37 -6.74 -5.02 6.70
C CYS A 37 -6.11 -5.67 5.46
N ASP A 38 -5.48 -4.84 4.62
CA ASP A 38 -4.84 -5.25 3.37
C ASP A 38 -3.37 -5.62 3.54
N PHE A 39 -2.69 -4.95 4.46
CA PHE A 39 -1.26 -5.11 4.72
C PHE A 39 -1.05 -5.38 6.20
N ASP A 40 -0.60 -6.58 6.53
CA ASP A 40 -0.30 -6.97 7.91
C ASP A 40 1.18 -7.30 8.06
N ARG A 41 1.70 -7.22 9.27
CA ARG A 41 3.08 -7.58 9.59
C ARG A 41 3.32 -9.06 9.23
N VAL A 42 4.40 -9.34 8.51
CA VAL A 42 4.83 -10.72 8.20
C VAL A 42 6.23 -10.94 8.74
N GLY A 43 6.35 -11.72 9.81
CA GLY A 43 7.62 -11.93 10.50
C GLY A 43 8.19 -10.62 11.03
N ASP A 44 9.38 -10.24 10.57
CA ASP A 44 10.04 -8.99 10.93
C ASP A 44 9.62 -7.78 10.09
N LYS A 45 8.94 -8.00 8.95
CA LYS A 45 8.53 -6.92 8.05
C LYS A 45 7.29 -6.22 8.57
N CYS A 46 7.37 -4.91 8.76
CA CYS A 46 6.20 -4.08 9.07
C CYS A 46 5.24 -3.99 7.88
N ALA A 47 3.99 -3.59 8.14
CA ALA A 47 2.97 -3.49 7.11
C ALA A 47 3.34 -2.45 6.04
N ALA A 48 3.97 -1.35 6.42
CA ALA A 48 4.46 -0.34 5.48
C ALA A 48 5.53 -0.88 4.53
N GLN A 49 6.42 -1.77 5.01
CA GLN A 49 7.40 -2.41 4.15
C GLN A 49 6.72 -3.29 3.09
N ILE A 50 5.75 -4.10 3.50
CA ILE A 50 5.02 -4.96 2.56
C ILE A 50 4.25 -4.10 1.54
N TYR A 51 3.59 -3.03 2.00
CA TYR A 51 2.94 -2.06 1.11
C TYR A 51 3.90 -1.46 0.07
N THR A 52 5.09 -1.06 0.49
CA THR A 52 6.11 -0.48 -0.39
C THR A 52 6.64 -1.50 -1.39
N GLU A 53 6.94 -2.72 -0.95
CA GLU A 53 7.40 -3.80 -1.83
C GLU A 53 6.38 -4.12 -2.94
N GLU A 54 5.08 -4.14 -2.62
CA GLU A 54 4.02 -4.34 -3.60
C GLU A 54 3.93 -3.19 -4.61
N LEU A 55 4.08 -1.95 -4.15
CA LEU A 55 4.10 -0.75 -4.98
C LEU A 55 5.30 -0.74 -5.93
N GLU A 56 6.50 -1.01 -5.42
CA GLU A 56 7.73 -1.12 -6.20
C GLU A 56 7.67 -2.27 -7.20
N ARG A 57 7.10 -3.42 -6.81
CA ARG A 57 6.90 -4.54 -7.74
C ARG A 57 6.04 -4.13 -8.93
N CYS A 58 4.94 -3.43 -8.69
CA CYS A 58 4.07 -2.94 -9.76
C CYS A 58 4.80 -1.99 -10.72
N LEU A 59 5.58 -1.05 -10.17
CA LEU A 59 6.40 -0.12 -10.96
C LEU A 59 7.46 -0.87 -11.78
N ARG A 60 8.19 -1.79 -11.16
CA ARG A 60 9.22 -2.58 -11.83
C ARG A 60 8.66 -3.44 -12.96
N GLU A 61 7.54 -4.13 -12.72
CA GLU A 61 6.90 -5.01 -13.70
C GLU A 61 6.09 -4.26 -14.75
N GLY A 62 5.82 -2.96 -14.53
CA GLY A 62 4.97 -2.18 -15.42
C GLY A 62 3.52 -2.68 -15.45
N LYS A 63 3.06 -3.31 -14.37
CA LYS A 63 1.69 -3.83 -14.24
C LYS A 63 1.02 -3.18 -13.03
N PRO A 64 -0.23 -2.68 -13.17
CA PRO A 64 -0.96 -2.16 -12.03
C PRO A 64 -1.28 -3.28 -11.04
N THR A 65 -1.47 -2.93 -9.77
CA THR A 65 -1.89 -3.88 -8.75
C THR A 65 -3.23 -4.54 -9.10
N THR A 66 -3.31 -5.84 -8.84
CA THR A 66 -4.52 -6.66 -8.91
C THR A 66 -5.15 -6.88 -7.54
N MET A 67 -4.55 -6.34 -6.47
CA MET A 67 -5.10 -6.45 -5.13
C MET A 67 -6.47 -5.78 -5.04
N VAL A 68 -7.43 -6.48 -4.44
CA VAL A 68 -8.73 -5.93 -4.06
C VAL A 68 -8.69 -5.65 -2.57
N SER A 69 -8.95 -4.40 -2.20
CA SER A 69 -8.95 -3.98 -0.79
C SER A 69 -10.05 -4.69 -0.02
N LYS A 70 -9.68 -5.37 1.07
CA LYS A 70 -10.58 -5.92 2.09
C LYS A 70 -11.26 -4.82 2.90
N TRP A 71 -10.66 -3.63 2.98
CA TRP A 71 -11.26 -2.48 3.65
C TRP A 71 -12.34 -1.80 2.80
N CYS A 72 -12.17 -1.76 1.47
CA CYS A 72 -13.13 -1.13 0.54
C CYS A 72 -13.94 -2.12 -0.31
N GLY A 73 -13.83 -3.43 -0.05
CA GLY A 73 -14.50 -4.48 -0.82
C GLY A 73 -15.96 -4.72 -0.38
N PRO A 74 -16.73 -5.54 -1.14
CA PRO A 74 -18.12 -5.89 -0.80
C PRO A 74 -18.26 -6.64 0.53
N ASN A 75 -17.18 -7.22 1.06
CA ASN A 75 -17.10 -7.85 2.38
C ASN A 75 -16.35 -6.97 3.40
N SER A 76 -16.38 -5.64 3.24
CA SER A 76 -15.74 -4.71 4.17
C SER A 76 -16.24 -4.92 5.59
N LEU A 77 -15.32 -4.93 6.57
CA LEU A 77 -15.62 -4.89 8.01
C LEU A 77 -16.41 -3.63 8.42
N PHE A 78 -16.41 -2.62 7.55
CA PHE A 78 -17.21 -1.40 7.66
C PHE A 78 -18.12 -1.32 6.43
N GLY A 79 -19.02 -2.30 6.28
CA GLY A 79 -20.05 -2.27 5.26
C GLY A 79 -20.79 -0.93 5.31
N HIS A 80 -20.87 -0.26 4.16
CA HIS A 80 -21.84 0.81 3.91
C HIS A 80 -23.22 0.20 3.69
#